data_AF-A0AAU0M8W4-F1
#
_entry.id   AF-A0AAU0M8W4-F1
#
_cell.length_a   1.000
_cell.length_b   1.000
_cell.length_c   1.000
_cell.angle_alpha   90.00
_cell.angle_beta   90.00
_cell.angle_gamma   90.00
#
_symmetry.space_group_name_H-M   'P 1'
#
loop_
_entity.id
_entity.type
_entity.pdbx_description
1 polymer ?
#
loop_
_entity_poly.entity_id
_entity_poly.type
_entity_poly.pdbx_seq_one_letter_code
_entity_poly.pdbx_strand_id
1 'polypeptide(L)'
;MVPLLSIAFLVVTLLICFGLPLGGLIWLQTRRTSDGGPRYPAIGRAFLCGMLAFAAAQLLTRIPLMLVVVPTLPPPVATFLLSGPVASYTAGLFEETGRLVVMVLLLRRFHRWIDGVSFGLGHGGLEAMVLVGLNTVSNLVLAEMINTGNWARIAATMPAATAQQVHDALVGTASPLFLAAGVERIGAIGVHVALSVLVLWGVHRSRKLLTWVLAVLLHGTVNLTAVLMAEYAVNPWLIELAVLVLAALLLVLAVRLRPGFATEVVPDLSRLPAPQIPVGGAVPPESGVLPEGDVPLKRDVPPDAVDEGPTPPQG
;
A
#
# COMPACT_ATOMS: atom_id res chain seq x y z
N MET A 1 -18.65 -26.62 18.64
CA MET A 1 -17.74 -26.83 17.51
C MET A 1 -17.96 -25.72 16.49
N VAL A 2 -16.90 -25.19 15.89
CA VAL A 2 -16.98 -24.20 14.82
C VAL A 2 -17.35 -24.90 13.51
N PRO A 3 -18.35 -24.42 12.75
CA PRO A 3 -18.73 -25.03 11.48
C PRO A 3 -17.58 -25.07 10.47
N LEU A 4 -17.47 -26.17 9.70
CA LEU A 4 -16.48 -26.30 8.62
C LEU A 4 -16.59 -25.15 7.60
N LEU A 5 -17.81 -24.68 7.33
CA LEU A 5 -18.07 -23.55 6.45
C LEU A 5 -17.50 -22.22 7.00
N SER A 6 -17.55 -22.02 8.33
CA SER A 6 -16.90 -20.85 8.97
C SER A 6 -15.39 -20.91 8.81
N ILE A 7 -14.77 -22.09 8.97
CA ILE A 7 -13.32 -22.29 8.77
C ILE A 7 -12.94 -22.02 7.30
N ALA A 8 -13.70 -22.57 6.34
CA ALA A 8 -13.47 -22.33 4.91
C ALA A 8 -13.54 -20.83 4.55
N PHE A 9 -14.53 -20.11 5.10
CA PHE A 9 -14.66 -18.67 4.86
C PHE A 9 -13.59 -17.84 5.58
N LEU A 10 -13.16 -18.22 6.79
CA LEU A 10 -11.98 -17.60 7.44
C LEU A 10 -10.71 -17.77 6.57
N VAL A 11 -10.49 -18.95 5.97
CA VAL A 11 -9.37 -19.16 5.03
C VAL A 11 -9.50 -18.29 3.78
N VAL A 12 -10.69 -18.17 3.18
CA VAL A 12 -10.92 -17.29 2.02
C VAL A 12 -10.67 -15.83 2.37
N THR A 13 -11.16 -15.35 3.52
CA THR A 13 -10.93 -13.98 4.00
C THR A 13 -9.45 -13.71 4.28
N LEU A 14 -8.72 -14.67 4.85
CA LEU A 14 -7.26 -14.57 5.01
C LEU A 14 -6.55 -14.44 3.66
N LEU A 15 -6.93 -15.26 2.68
CA LEU A 15 -6.39 -15.21 1.32
C LEU A 15 -6.73 -13.90 0.60
N ILE A 16 -7.88 -13.28 0.89
CA ILE A 16 -8.21 -11.93 0.39
C ILE A 16 -7.29 -10.89 1.03
N CYS A 17 -7.21 -10.84 2.36
CA CYS A 17 -6.45 -9.84 3.13
C CYS A 17 -4.96 -9.80 2.76
N PHE A 18 -4.32 -10.95 2.58
CA PHE A 18 -2.89 -11.02 2.23
C PHE A 18 -2.67 -11.19 0.72
N GLY A 19 -3.46 -12.03 0.06
CA GLY A 19 -3.24 -12.43 -1.34
C GLY A 19 -3.55 -11.33 -2.36
N LEU A 20 -4.56 -10.49 -2.15
CA LEU A 20 -4.85 -9.38 -3.06
C LEU A 20 -3.73 -8.31 -3.07
N PRO A 21 -3.30 -7.72 -1.94
CA PRO A 21 -2.28 -6.68 -1.97
C PRO A 21 -0.90 -7.22 -2.35
N LEU A 22 -0.49 -8.38 -1.82
CA LEU A 22 0.82 -8.97 -2.12
C LEU A 22 0.87 -9.56 -3.54
N GLY A 23 -0.18 -10.27 -3.96
CA GLY A 23 -0.32 -10.78 -5.33
C GLY A 23 -0.40 -9.66 -6.36
N GLY A 24 -1.11 -8.57 -6.04
CA GLY A 24 -1.13 -7.35 -6.87
C GLY A 24 0.26 -6.71 -7.00
N LEU A 25 1.02 -6.61 -5.91
CA LEU A 25 2.39 -6.12 -5.94
C LEU A 25 3.31 -7.02 -6.78
N ILE A 26 3.27 -8.34 -6.58
CA ILE A 26 4.07 -9.32 -7.34
C ILE A 26 3.70 -9.28 -8.83
N TRP A 27 2.42 -9.18 -9.15
CA TRP A 27 1.95 -9.01 -10.54
C TRP A 27 2.50 -7.74 -11.18
N LEU A 28 2.51 -6.60 -10.46
CA LEU A 28 3.11 -5.36 -10.95
C LEU A 28 4.63 -5.46 -11.14
N GLN A 29 5.35 -6.07 -10.19
CA GLN A 29 6.80 -6.25 -10.25
C GLN A 29 7.25 -7.21 -11.37
N THR A 30 6.44 -8.21 -11.70
CA THR A 30 6.74 -9.21 -12.73
C THR A 30 6.45 -8.74 -14.16
N ARG A 31 5.69 -7.65 -14.37
CA ARG A 31 5.46 -7.09 -15.72
C ARG A 31 6.77 -6.68 -16.38
N ARG A 32 7.01 -7.15 -17.61
CA ARG A 32 8.17 -6.77 -18.43
C ARG A 32 7.80 -5.87 -19.61
N THR A 33 8.80 -5.20 -20.14
CA THR A 33 8.82 -4.56 -21.47
C THR A 33 9.25 -5.57 -22.53
N SER A 34 9.15 -5.21 -23.82
CA SER A 34 9.47 -6.12 -24.94
C SER A 34 10.95 -6.53 -24.99
N ASP A 35 11.82 -5.69 -24.46
CA ASP A 35 13.26 -5.88 -24.23
C ASP A 35 13.59 -6.70 -22.95
N GLY A 36 12.59 -7.15 -22.19
CA GLY A 36 12.77 -7.94 -20.95
C GLY A 36 13.02 -7.11 -19.68
N GLY A 37 13.19 -5.80 -19.79
CA GLY A 37 13.32 -4.88 -18.67
C GLY A 37 12.09 -4.87 -17.73
N PRO A 38 12.24 -4.48 -16.45
CA PRO A 38 11.11 -4.31 -15.54
C PRO A 38 10.21 -3.16 -16.02
N ARG A 39 8.92 -3.42 -16.27
CA ARG A 39 7.99 -2.41 -16.81
C ARG A 39 7.67 -1.28 -15.84
N TYR A 40 7.69 -1.58 -14.54
CA TYR A 40 7.41 -0.63 -13.48
C TYR A 40 8.59 -0.58 -12.49
N PRO A 41 9.73 0.03 -12.89
CA PRO A 41 10.91 0.10 -12.04
C PRO A 41 10.58 0.79 -10.71
N ALA A 42 11.11 0.22 -9.63
CA ALA A 42 10.93 0.62 -8.24
C ALA A 42 9.46 0.70 -7.73
N ILE A 43 8.49 0.02 -8.37
CA ILE A 43 7.07 0.08 -8.00
C ILE A 43 6.76 -0.30 -6.54
N GLY A 44 7.58 -1.17 -5.94
CA GLY A 44 7.50 -1.52 -4.52
C GLY A 44 7.76 -0.35 -3.56
N ARG A 45 8.46 0.71 -3.98
CA ARG A 45 8.60 1.93 -3.18
C ARG A 45 7.26 2.65 -3.01
N ALA A 46 6.42 2.67 -4.03
CA ALA A 46 5.09 3.27 -3.94
C ALA A 46 4.19 2.47 -2.97
N PHE A 47 4.22 1.13 -3.07
CA PHE A 47 3.52 0.23 -2.13
C PHE A 47 3.96 0.45 -0.68
N LEU A 48 5.27 0.43 -0.41
CA LEU A 48 5.81 0.69 0.93
C LEU A 48 5.48 2.09 1.45
N CYS A 49 5.41 3.10 0.58
CA CYS A 49 4.92 4.44 0.96
C CYS A 49 3.42 4.41 1.34
N GLY A 50 2.60 3.61 0.65
CA GLY A 50 1.20 3.39 1.02
C GLY A 50 1.04 2.74 2.39
N MET A 51 1.79 1.66 2.64
CA MET A 51 1.86 1.01 3.94
C MET A 51 2.27 2.00 5.05
N LEU A 52 3.31 2.81 4.80
CA LEU A 52 3.79 3.81 5.76
C LEU A 52 2.73 4.90 6.05
N ALA A 53 1.98 5.34 5.04
CA ALA A 53 0.94 6.35 5.21
C ALA A 53 -0.21 5.84 6.10
N PHE A 54 -0.68 4.62 5.87
CA PHE A 54 -1.67 3.98 6.75
C PHE A 54 -1.13 3.75 8.16
N ALA A 55 0.09 3.21 8.29
CA ALA A 55 0.72 2.95 9.58
C ALA A 55 0.86 4.24 10.42
N ALA A 56 1.35 5.33 9.83
CA ALA A 56 1.53 6.60 10.52
C ALA A 56 0.19 7.28 10.89
N ALA A 57 -0.78 7.30 9.96
CA ALA A 57 -2.05 8.01 10.15
C ALA A 57 -3.06 7.27 11.03
N GLN A 58 -3.08 5.94 10.97
CA GLN A 58 -4.12 5.13 11.62
C GLN A 58 -3.53 4.27 12.74
N LEU A 59 -2.49 3.46 12.52
CA LEU A 59 -1.94 2.57 13.56
C LEU A 59 -1.18 3.33 14.67
N LEU A 60 -0.38 4.33 14.32
CA LEU A 60 0.50 5.04 15.27
C LEU A 60 -0.12 6.31 15.88
N THR A 61 -1.20 6.84 15.30
CA THR A 61 -1.82 8.10 15.77
C THR A 61 -3.32 7.97 16.02
N ARG A 62 -4.15 7.77 14.98
CA ARG A 62 -5.62 7.83 15.17
C ARG A 62 -6.20 6.68 16.00
N ILE A 63 -5.76 5.43 15.85
CA ILE A 63 -6.27 4.31 16.68
C ILE A 63 -5.91 4.53 18.17
N PRO A 64 -4.65 4.81 18.55
CA PRO A 64 -4.32 5.18 19.93
C PRO A 64 -5.11 6.37 20.46
N LEU A 65 -5.29 7.42 19.66
CA LEU A 65 -6.10 8.59 20.04
C LEU A 65 -7.56 8.21 20.33
N MET A 66 -8.20 7.47 19.43
CA MET A 66 -9.62 7.11 19.53
C MET A 66 -9.90 6.05 20.61
N LEU A 67 -8.95 5.15 20.90
CA LEU A 67 -9.13 4.08 21.90
C LEU A 67 -8.65 4.45 23.31
N VAL A 68 -7.63 5.31 23.45
CA VAL A 68 -7.01 5.61 24.75
C VAL A 68 -7.32 7.03 25.22
N VAL A 69 -7.34 8.03 24.33
CA VAL A 69 -7.45 9.44 24.72
C VAL A 69 -8.89 9.92 24.70
N VAL A 70 -9.61 9.72 23.59
CA VAL A 70 -10.99 10.20 23.42
C VAL A 70 -11.95 9.68 24.52
N PRO A 71 -11.88 8.42 24.99
CA PRO A 71 -12.73 7.94 26.08
C PRO A 71 -12.46 8.57 27.45
N THR A 72 -11.33 9.27 27.64
CA THR A 72 -11.03 10.01 28.89
C THR A 72 -11.55 11.46 28.89
N LEU A 73 -12.07 11.93 27.75
CA LEU A 73 -12.61 13.29 27.65
C LEU A 73 -14.02 13.37 28.25
N PRO A 74 -14.41 14.50 28.88
CA PRO A 74 -15.75 14.64 29.44
C PRO A 74 -16.82 14.68 28.34
N PRO A 75 -18.05 14.18 28.60
CA PRO A 75 -19.21 14.49 27.78
C PRO A 75 -19.47 16.01 27.73
N PRO A 76 -19.98 16.55 26.62
CA PRO A 76 -20.38 15.86 25.39
C PRO A 76 -19.22 15.58 24.42
N VAL A 77 -17.98 15.98 24.73
CA VAL A 77 -16.85 15.96 23.77
C VAL A 77 -16.50 14.54 23.33
N ALA A 78 -16.37 13.59 24.26
CA ALA A 78 -16.13 12.19 23.92
C ALA A 78 -17.26 11.61 23.03
N THR A 79 -18.52 11.83 23.42
CA THR A 79 -19.71 11.37 22.69
C THR A 79 -19.77 11.93 21.26
N PHE A 80 -19.44 13.22 21.09
CA PHE A 80 -19.38 13.86 19.79
C PHE A 80 -18.28 13.25 18.91
N LEU A 81 -17.05 13.10 19.44
CA LEU A 81 -15.92 12.54 18.69
C LEU A 81 -16.10 11.07 18.31
N LEU A 82 -16.77 10.29 19.16
CA LEU A 82 -17.10 8.87 18.93
C LEU A 82 -18.33 8.65 18.05
N SER A 83 -19.13 9.69 17.75
CA SER A 83 -20.33 9.57 16.90
C SER A 83 -19.98 9.10 15.48
N GLY A 84 -20.83 8.28 14.87
CA GLY A 84 -20.61 7.71 13.53
C GLY A 84 -20.16 8.72 12.45
N PRO A 85 -20.82 9.89 12.32
CA PRO A 85 -20.39 10.98 11.42
C PRO A 85 -18.96 11.49 11.70
N VAL A 86 -18.65 11.82 12.96
CA VAL A 86 -17.35 12.42 13.31
C VAL A 86 -16.23 11.37 13.24
N ALA A 87 -16.51 10.14 13.69
CA ALA A 87 -15.59 9.02 13.52
C ALA A 87 -15.28 8.76 12.03
N SER A 88 -16.28 8.81 11.15
CA SER A 88 -16.10 8.56 9.71
C SER A 88 -15.28 9.66 9.03
N TYR A 89 -15.62 10.94 9.24
CA TYR A 89 -14.85 12.04 8.62
C TYR A 89 -13.47 12.25 9.26
N THR A 90 -13.27 11.92 10.54
CA THR A 90 -11.91 11.94 11.14
C THR A 90 -11.02 10.82 10.60
N ALA A 91 -11.56 9.65 10.22
CA ALA A 91 -10.79 8.61 9.54
C ALA A 91 -10.23 9.14 8.22
N GLY A 92 -11.10 9.70 7.36
CA GLY A 92 -10.69 10.38 6.14
C GLY A 92 -9.68 11.50 6.40
N LEU A 93 -9.92 12.36 7.39
CA LEU A 93 -9.02 13.47 7.71
C LEU A 93 -7.60 13.02 8.05
N PHE A 94 -7.43 12.00 8.90
CA PHE A 94 -6.11 11.49 9.25
C PHE A 94 -5.45 10.78 8.08
N GLU A 95 -6.14 9.83 7.45
CA GLU A 95 -5.55 8.98 6.42
C GLU A 95 -5.23 9.70 5.11
N GLU A 96 -6.09 10.63 4.66
CA GLU A 96 -5.81 11.43 3.47
C GLU A 96 -4.72 12.48 3.73
N THR A 97 -4.59 12.96 4.97
CA THR A 97 -3.47 13.83 5.36
C THR A 97 -2.15 13.06 5.38
N GLY A 98 -2.12 11.87 6.00
CA GLY A 98 -0.95 10.98 5.95
C GLY A 98 -0.56 10.62 4.52
N ARG A 99 -1.55 10.31 3.67
CA ARG A 99 -1.37 10.04 2.24
C ARG A 99 -0.77 11.24 1.49
N LEU A 100 -1.34 12.43 1.66
CA LEU A 100 -0.83 13.66 1.04
C LEU A 100 0.62 13.95 1.49
N VAL A 101 0.90 13.85 2.79
CA VAL A 101 2.24 14.09 3.35
C VAL A 101 3.25 13.11 2.77
N VAL A 102 2.97 11.80 2.78
CA VAL A 102 3.89 10.80 2.23
C VAL A 102 4.07 10.97 0.70
N MET A 103 3.02 11.33 -0.04
CA MET A 103 3.16 11.61 -1.48
C MET A 103 4.05 12.85 -1.75
N VAL A 104 3.85 13.94 -1.01
CA VAL A 104 4.62 15.19 -1.16
C VAL A 104 6.05 15.09 -0.63
N LEU A 105 6.34 14.19 0.31
CA LEU A 105 7.69 14.00 0.86
C LEU A 105 8.47 12.88 0.15
N LEU A 106 7.89 11.69 -0.03
CA LEU A 106 8.60 10.48 -0.46
C LEU A 106 8.37 10.10 -1.94
N LEU A 107 7.22 10.49 -2.53
CA LEU A 107 6.89 10.20 -3.95
C LEU A 107 7.12 11.38 -4.91
N ARG A 108 7.95 12.36 -4.53
CA ARG A 108 8.31 13.57 -5.32
C ARG A 108 8.75 13.34 -6.79
N ARG A 109 9.04 12.09 -7.18
CA ARG A 109 9.50 11.67 -8.52
C ARG A 109 8.68 10.50 -9.11
N PHE A 110 7.61 10.08 -8.44
CA PHE A 110 6.77 8.93 -8.80
C PHE A 110 5.37 9.42 -9.15
N HIS A 111 5.25 10.02 -10.35
CA HIS A 111 4.02 10.60 -10.88
C HIS A 111 3.42 9.79 -12.03
N ARG A 112 3.64 8.46 -12.05
CA ARG A 112 2.94 7.55 -12.98
C ARG A 112 1.60 7.19 -12.36
N TRP A 113 0.56 7.00 -13.18
CA TRP A 113 -0.75 6.51 -12.69
C TRP A 113 -0.61 5.22 -11.87
N ILE A 114 0.30 4.33 -12.29
CA ILE A 114 0.56 3.05 -11.62
C ILE A 114 1.22 3.20 -10.24
N ASP A 115 1.92 4.31 -9.98
CA ASP A 115 2.49 4.58 -8.65
C ASP A 115 1.36 4.88 -7.66
N GLY A 116 0.31 5.61 -8.08
CA GLY A 116 -0.89 5.85 -7.27
C GLY A 116 -1.67 4.57 -6.98
N VAL A 117 -1.79 3.67 -7.97
CA VAL A 117 -2.39 2.34 -7.79
C VAL A 117 -1.59 1.49 -6.82
N SER A 118 -0.27 1.40 -7.00
CA SER A 118 0.63 0.64 -6.12
C SER A 118 0.64 1.18 -4.69
N PHE A 119 0.59 2.51 -4.52
CA PHE A 119 0.43 3.13 -3.21
C PHE A 119 -0.87 2.71 -2.54
N GLY A 120 -2.01 2.80 -3.22
CA GLY A 120 -3.30 2.43 -2.63
C GLY A 120 -3.42 0.94 -2.31
N LEU A 121 -2.81 0.07 -3.12
CA LEU A 121 -2.64 -1.35 -2.81
C LEU A 121 -1.82 -1.58 -1.53
N GLY A 122 -0.81 -0.74 -1.26
CA GLY A 122 -0.03 -0.78 -0.02
C GLY A 122 -0.79 -0.21 1.20
N HIS A 123 -1.54 0.88 0.99
CA HIS A 123 -2.35 1.54 2.03
C HIS A 123 -3.48 0.63 2.51
N GLY A 124 -4.44 0.31 1.63
CA GLY A 124 -5.55 -0.59 1.96
C GLY A 124 -5.10 -2.04 2.16
N GLY A 125 -3.95 -2.42 1.60
CA GLY A 125 -3.35 -3.73 1.85
C GLY A 125 -2.86 -3.90 3.28
N LEU A 126 -2.14 -2.92 3.84
CA LEU A 126 -1.72 -2.98 5.24
C LEU A 126 -2.92 -2.91 6.19
N GLU A 127 -3.91 -2.07 5.89
CA GLU A 127 -5.17 -2.01 6.60
C GLU A 127 -5.87 -3.39 6.61
N ALA A 128 -6.06 -4.02 5.45
CA ALA A 128 -6.69 -5.34 5.34
C ALA A 128 -5.90 -6.44 6.05
N MET A 129 -4.57 -6.44 5.94
CA MET A 129 -3.71 -7.41 6.65
C MET A 129 -3.77 -7.23 8.17
N VAL A 130 -3.76 -5.99 8.69
CA VAL A 130 -3.69 -5.72 10.14
C VAL A 130 -5.06 -5.80 10.82
N LEU A 131 -6.09 -5.14 10.27
CA LEU A 131 -7.40 -5.02 10.94
C LEU A 131 -8.23 -6.32 10.84
N VAL A 132 -8.17 -7.02 9.70
CA VAL A 132 -8.94 -8.25 9.46
C VAL A 132 -8.03 -9.47 9.36
N GLY A 133 -6.92 -9.39 8.64
CA GLY A 133 -6.02 -10.52 8.37
C GLY A 133 -5.44 -11.16 9.64
N LEU A 134 -4.77 -10.38 10.50
CA LEU A 134 -4.19 -10.89 11.76
C LEU A 134 -5.24 -11.47 12.71
N ASN A 135 -6.41 -10.83 12.80
CA ASN A 135 -7.53 -11.35 13.59
C ASN A 135 -8.05 -12.69 13.01
N THR A 136 -8.09 -12.81 11.67
CA THR A 136 -8.49 -14.03 10.97
C THR A 136 -7.50 -15.18 11.21
N VAL A 137 -6.18 -14.92 11.29
CA VAL A 137 -5.19 -15.92 11.72
C VAL A 137 -5.47 -16.41 13.14
N SER A 138 -5.72 -15.49 14.08
CA SER A 138 -6.08 -15.84 15.46
C SER A 138 -7.34 -16.70 15.52
N ASN A 139 -8.40 -16.28 14.81
CA ASN A 139 -9.68 -16.99 14.74
C ASN A 139 -9.55 -18.41 14.16
N LEU A 140 -8.68 -18.64 13.17
CA LEU A 140 -8.41 -19.97 12.64
C LEU A 140 -7.75 -20.89 13.67
N VAL A 141 -6.73 -20.40 14.40
CA VAL A 141 -6.07 -21.16 15.47
C VAL A 141 -7.06 -21.47 16.60
N LEU A 142 -7.88 -20.49 17.00
CA LEU A 142 -8.87 -20.66 18.08
C LEU A 142 -10.01 -21.61 17.66
N ALA A 143 -10.46 -21.56 16.41
CA ALA A 143 -11.45 -22.50 15.87
C ALA A 143 -10.94 -23.95 15.84
N GLU A 144 -9.67 -24.16 15.49
CA GLU A 144 -9.03 -25.48 15.55
C GLU A 144 -8.90 -25.97 16.99
N MET A 145 -8.55 -25.10 17.94
CA MET A 145 -8.50 -25.45 19.37
C MET A 145 -9.89 -25.79 19.94
N ILE A 146 -10.96 -25.17 19.43
CA ILE A 146 -12.35 -25.54 19.75
C ILE A 146 -12.70 -26.91 19.17
N ASN A 147 -12.38 -27.17 17.90
CA ASN A 147 -12.77 -28.41 17.22
C ASN A 147 -11.94 -29.64 17.64
N THR A 148 -10.70 -29.45 18.06
CA THR A 148 -9.85 -30.52 18.64
C THR A 148 -10.09 -30.76 20.13
N GLY A 149 -11.04 -30.04 20.76
CA GLY A 149 -11.32 -30.15 22.20
C GLY A 149 -10.27 -29.53 23.12
N ASN A 150 -9.24 -28.88 22.58
CA ASN A 150 -8.18 -28.22 23.35
C ASN A 150 -8.60 -26.87 23.97
N TRP A 151 -9.78 -26.35 23.63
CA TRP A 151 -10.30 -25.03 24.05
C TRP A 151 -10.06 -24.69 25.52
N ALA A 152 -10.34 -25.62 26.45
CA ALA A 152 -10.18 -25.40 27.88
C ALA A 152 -8.76 -24.97 28.29
N ARG A 153 -7.71 -25.40 27.55
CA ARG A 153 -6.31 -24.99 27.80
C ARG A 153 -6.05 -23.52 27.46
N ILE A 154 -6.74 -22.97 26.46
CA ILE A 154 -6.60 -21.59 26.01
C ILE A 154 -7.58 -20.66 26.73
N ALA A 155 -8.81 -21.12 27.00
CA ALA A 155 -9.79 -20.40 27.81
C ALA A 155 -9.24 -20.07 29.21
N ALA A 156 -8.41 -20.95 29.79
CA ALA A 156 -7.75 -20.73 31.08
C ALA A 156 -6.65 -19.64 31.07
N THR A 157 -6.18 -19.17 29.91
CA THR A 157 -5.15 -18.11 29.83
C THR A 157 -5.73 -16.70 29.62
N MET A 158 -7.05 -16.53 29.75
CA MET A 158 -7.75 -15.26 29.58
C MET A 158 -8.93 -15.12 30.55
N PRO A 159 -9.49 -13.91 30.77
CA PRO A 159 -10.67 -13.75 31.62
C PRO A 159 -11.86 -14.57 31.10
N ALA A 160 -12.63 -15.20 32.00
CA ALA A 160 -13.72 -16.10 31.62
C ALA A 160 -14.77 -15.45 30.70
N ALA A 161 -15.07 -14.16 30.90
CA ALA A 161 -15.96 -13.40 30.01
C ALA A 161 -15.39 -13.24 28.60
N THR A 162 -14.08 -12.99 28.47
CA THR A 162 -13.37 -12.90 27.19
C THR A 162 -13.34 -14.26 26.49
N ALA A 163 -13.07 -15.35 27.24
CA ALA A 163 -13.14 -16.71 26.70
C ALA A 163 -14.54 -17.00 26.14
N GLN A 164 -15.60 -16.74 26.91
CA GLN A 164 -16.98 -16.96 26.46
C GLN A 164 -17.30 -16.14 25.20
N GLN A 165 -16.95 -14.85 25.19
CA GLN A 165 -17.16 -13.97 24.02
C GLN A 165 -16.43 -14.48 22.77
N VAL A 166 -15.18 -14.96 22.90
CA VAL A 166 -14.41 -15.51 21.77
C VAL A 166 -15.01 -16.84 21.28
N HIS A 167 -15.40 -17.73 22.20
CA HIS A 167 -16.07 -18.98 21.84
C HIS A 167 -17.36 -18.73 21.08
N ASP A 168 -18.21 -17.84 21.59
CA ASP A 168 -19.53 -17.58 21.01
C ASP A 168 -19.42 -16.78 19.70
N ALA A 169 -18.41 -15.92 19.56
CA ALA A 169 -18.09 -15.28 18.28
C ALA A 169 -17.65 -16.29 17.20
N LEU A 170 -16.99 -17.39 17.56
CA LEU A 170 -16.53 -18.42 16.60
C LEU A 170 -17.60 -19.49 16.33
N VAL A 171 -18.43 -19.83 17.31
CA VAL A 171 -19.43 -20.91 17.21
C VAL A 171 -20.83 -20.39 16.85
N GLY A 172 -21.23 -19.22 17.35
CA GLY A 172 -22.56 -18.63 17.16
C GLY A 172 -22.69 -17.71 15.95
N THR A 173 -21.60 -17.15 15.43
CA THR A 173 -21.63 -16.29 14.23
C THR A 173 -22.00 -17.12 12.99
N ALA A 174 -23.04 -16.68 12.27
CA ALA A 174 -23.47 -17.31 11.03
C ALA A 174 -22.33 -17.31 9.99
N SER A 175 -21.96 -18.50 9.50
CA SER A 175 -20.74 -18.70 8.68
C SER A 175 -20.50 -17.66 7.58
N PRO A 176 -21.51 -17.24 6.77
CA PRO A 176 -21.29 -16.26 5.70
C PRO A 176 -20.70 -14.92 6.16
N LEU A 177 -20.89 -14.52 7.42
CA LEU A 177 -20.33 -13.25 7.93
C LEU A 177 -18.79 -13.27 8.01
N PHE A 178 -18.17 -14.45 8.17
CA PHE A 178 -16.71 -14.58 8.04
C PHE A 178 -16.21 -14.33 6.62
N LEU A 179 -17.05 -14.55 5.58
CA LEU A 179 -16.74 -14.20 4.20
C LEU A 179 -17.04 -12.71 3.92
N ALA A 180 -18.12 -12.16 4.49
CA ALA A 180 -18.46 -10.75 4.33
C ALA A 180 -17.28 -9.85 4.75
N ALA A 181 -16.64 -10.14 5.90
CA ALA A 181 -15.42 -9.46 6.35
C ALA A 181 -14.24 -9.53 5.37
N GLY A 182 -14.18 -10.53 4.47
CA GLY A 182 -13.21 -10.56 3.38
C GLY A 182 -13.66 -9.72 2.18
N VAL A 183 -14.94 -9.79 1.82
CA VAL A 183 -15.53 -9.00 0.72
C VAL A 183 -15.44 -7.49 0.98
N GLU A 184 -15.69 -7.08 2.22
CA GLU A 184 -15.54 -5.71 2.73
C GLU A 184 -14.15 -5.14 2.42
N ARG A 185 -13.10 -5.94 2.65
CA ARG A 185 -11.70 -5.59 2.37
C ARG A 185 -11.39 -5.43 0.89
N ILE A 186 -12.10 -6.10 -0.01
CA ILE A 186 -11.99 -5.88 -1.46
C ILE A 186 -12.49 -4.46 -1.80
N GLY A 187 -13.60 -4.04 -1.18
CA GLY A 187 -14.13 -2.68 -1.27
C GLY A 187 -13.14 -1.65 -0.75
N ALA A 188 -12.66 -1.82 0.50
CA ALA A 188 -11.70 -0.91 1.12
C ALA A 188 -10.41 -0.75 0.30
N ILE A 189 -9.78 -1.84 -0.16
CA ILE A 189 -8.61 -1.79 -1.04
C ILE A 189 -8.92 -1.02 -2.34
N GLY A 190 -10.10 -1.23 -2.93
CA GLY A 190 -10.55 -0.49 -4.12
C GLY A 190 -10.68 1.03 -3.87
N VAL A 191 -11.26 1.43 -2.73
CA VAL A 191 -11.35 2.83 -2.30
C VAL A 191 -9.96 3.44 -2.12
N HIS A 192 -9.06 2.76 -1.41
CA HIS A 192 -7.70 3.25 -1.19
C HIS A 192 -6.87 3.34 -2.49
N VAL A 193 -7.02 2.41 -3.42
CA VAL A 193 -6.46 2.50 -4.78
C VAL A 193 -6.99 3.74 -5.51
N ALA A 194 -8.30 3.95 -5.51
CA ALA A 194 -8.92 5.04 -6.23
C ALA A 194 -8.55 6.43 -5.66
N LEU A 195 -8.63 6.60 -4.34
CA LEU A 195 -8.31 7.85 -3.67
C LEU A 195 -6.80 8.15 -3.71
N SER A 196 -5.93 7.12 -3.74
CA SER A 196 -4.49 7.32 -3.95
C SER A 196 -4.17 7.84 -5.35
N VAL A 197 -4.87 7.36 -6.38
CA VAL A 197 -4.78 7.95 -7.73
C VAL A 197 -5.30 9.40 -7.72
N LEU A 198 -6.41 9.69 -7.04
CA LEU A 198 -6.97 11.06 -6.96
C LEU A 198 -5.99 12.05 -6.30
N VAL A 199 -5.43 11.72 -5.13
CA VAL A 199 -4.49 12.59 -4.41
C VAL A 199 -3.18 12.74 -5.20
N LEU A 200 -2.64 11.67 -5.78
CA LEU A 200 -1.42 11.74 -6.58
C LEU A 200 -1.62 12.58 -7.87
N TRP A 201 -2.79 12.48 -8.52
CA TRP A 201 -3.15 13.33 -9.65
C TRP A 201 -3.15 14.82 -9.23
N GLY A 202 -3.71 15.14 -8.07
CA GLY A 202 -3.71 16.49 -7.53
C GLY A 202 -2.34 17.03 -7.15
N VAL A 203 -1.47 16.19 -6.59
CA VAL A 203 -0.05 16.52 -6.37
C VAL A 203 0.64 16.83 -7.70
N HIS A 204 0.48 15.96 -8.71
CA HIS A 204 1.07 16.12 -10.03
C HIS A 204 0.54 17.36 -10.80
N ARG A 205 -0.74 17.71 -10.62
CA ARG A 205 -1.39 18.86 -11.28
C ARG A 205 -1.42 20.15 -10.44
N SER A 206 -0.63 20.23 -9.36
CA SER A 206 -0.60 21.36 -8.42
C SER A 206 -1.95 21.71 -7.75
N ARG A 207 -2.92 20.81 -7.79
CA ARG A 207 -4.26 20.92 -7.20
C ARG A 207 -4.41 20.18 -5.85
N LYS A 208 -3.27 19.89 -5.20
CA LYS A 208 -3.14 19.06 -3.98
C LYS A 208 -4.19 19.30 -2.90
N LEU A 209 -4.52 20.56 -2.59
CA LEU A 209 -5.51 20.92 -1.57
C LEU A 209 -6.93 20.50 -1.98
N LEU A 210 -7.34 20.81 -3.22
CA LEU A 210 -8.66 20.43 -3.75
C LEU A 210 -8.85 18.92 -3.75
N THR A 211 -7.85 18.15 -4.18
CA THR A 211 -7.92 16.69 -4.19
C THR A 211 -7.86 16.07 -2.80
N TRP A 212 -7.19 16.72 -1.84
CA TRP A 212 -7.20 16.28 -0.45
C TRP A 212 -8.57 16.53 0.20
N VAL A 213 -9.17 17.72 0.05
CA VAL A 213 -10.54 17.98 0.53
C VAL A 213 -11.52 16.98 -0.09
N LEU A 214 -11.44 16.77 -1.40
CA LEU A 214 -12.30 15.81 -2.10
C LEU A 214 -12.08 14.37 -1.61
N ALA A 215 -10.83 13.95 -1.38
CA ALA A 215 -10.55 12.62 -0.85
C ALA A 215 -11.04 12.45 0.59
N VAL A 216 -10.87 13.45 1.47
CA VAL A 216 -11.39 13.42 2.85
C VAL A 216 -12.91 13.27 2.86
N LEU A 217 -13.61 14.02 2.00
CA LEU A 217 -15.06 13.95 1.87
C LEU A 217 -15.52 12.59 1.30
N LEU A 218 -14.89 12.08 0.25
CA LEU A 218 -15.24 10.80 -0.36
C LEU A 218 -14.98 9.62 0.58
N HIS A 219 -13.80 9.59 1.23
CA HIS A 219 -13.45 8.59 2.24
C HIS A 219 -14.44 8.64 3.41
N GLY A 220 -14.67 9.82 4.00
CA GLY A 220 -15.63 10.00 5.08
C GLY A 220 -17.06 9.59 4.70
N THR A 221 -17.47 9.81 3.45
CA THR A 221 -18.78 9.38 2.93
C THR A 221 -18.89 7.87 2.81
N VAL A 222 -17.86 7.17 2.31
CA VAL A 222 -17.85 5.69 2.25
C VAL A 222 -17.97 5.10 3.65
N ASN A 223 -17.13 5.55 4.57
CA ASN A 223 -17.12 5.05 5.95
C ASN A 223 -18.46 5.35 6.64
N LEU A 224 -19.01 6.55 6.44
CA LEU A 224 -20.30 6.94 7.02
C LEU A 224 -21.47 6.13 6.44
N THR A 225 -21.40 5.75 5.16
CA THR A 225 -22.41 4.87 4.53
C THR A 225 -22.41 3.51 5.23
N ALA A 226 -21.23 2.90 5.41
CA ALA A 226 -21.12 1.61 6.11
C ALA A 226 -21.58 1.71 7.57
N VAL A 227 -21.15 2.74 8.30
CA VAL A 227 -21.49 2.96 9.71
C VAL A 227 -23.00 3.17 9.91
N LEU A 228 -23.64 4.05 9.13
CA LEU A 228 -25.09 4.28 9.26
C LEU A 228 -25.91 3.05 8.86
N MET A 229 -25.51 2.32 7.82
CA MET A 229 -26.22 1.08 7.45
C MET A 229 -26.10 0.02 8.55
N ALA A 230 -24.95 -0.08 9.23
CA ALA A 230 -24.79 -0.96 10.39
C ALA A 230 -25.61 -0.47 11.61
N GLU A 231 -25.66 0.84 11.87
CA GLU A 231 -26.44 1.46 12.95
C GLU A 231 -27.95 1.23 12.78
N TYR A 232 -28.45 1.26 11.53
CA TYR A 232 -29.83 0.88 11.19
C TYR A 232 -30.05 -0.63 11.00
N ALA A 233 -29.11 -1.47 11.44
CA ALA A 233 -29.18 -2.94 11.37
C ALA A 233 -29.48 -3.51 9.97
N VAL A 234 -29.01 -2.83 8.91
CA VAL A 234 -29.14 -3.32 7.53
C VAL A 234 -28.35 -4.62 7.37
N ASN A 235 -28.87 -5.55 6.57
CA ASN A 235 -28.21 -6.83 6.28
C ASN A 235 -26.75 -6.59 5.80
N PRO A 236 -25.72 -7.16 6.44
CA PRO A 236 -24.32 -6.93 6.11
C PRO A 236 -24.00 -7.05 4.61
N TRP A 237 -24.60 -8.01 3.90
CA TRP A 237 -24.37 -8.19 2.46
C TRP A 237 -24.85 -7.01 1.59
N LEU A 238 -25.82 -6.22 2.07
CA LEU A 238 -26.23 -4.97 1.43
C LEU A 238 -25.27 -3.83 1.76
N ILE A 239 -24.63 -3.86 2.94
CA ILE A 239 -23.55 -2.93 3.30
C ILE A 239 -22.35 -3.19 2.39
N GLU A 240 -21.93 -4.45 2.25
CA GLU A 240 -20.83 -4.83 1.34
C GLU A 240 -21.14 -4.42 -0.11
N LEU A 241 -22.37 -4.65 -0.58
CA LEU A 241 -22.80 -4.24 -1.92
C LEU A 241 -22.71 -2.71 -2.09
N ALA A 242 -23.13 -1.91 -1.10
CA ALA A 242 -23.03 -0.46 -1.14
C ALA A 242 -21.56 0.02 -1.17
N VAL A 243 -20.70 -0.55 -0.32
CA VAL A 243 -19.26 -0.23 -0.27
C VAL A 243 -18.57 -0.63 -1.58
N LEU A 244 -18.88 -1.81 -2.15
CA LEU A 244 -18.35 -2.26 -3.45
C LEU A 244 -18.80 -1.36 -4.61
N VAL A 245 -20.06 -0.90 -4.62
CA VAL A 245 -20.55 0.04 -5.64
C VAL A 245 -19.83 1.40 -5.53
N LEU A 246 -19.66 1.93 -4.32
CA LEU A 246 -18.89 3.17 -4.11
C LEU A 246 -17.42 2.99 -4.52
N ALA A 247 -16.78 1.88 -4.15
CA ALA A 247 -15.43 1.54 -4.56
C ALA A 247 -15.30 1.46 -6.10
N ALA A 248 -16.26 0.83 -6.78
CA ALA A 248 -16.28 0.73 -8.25
C ALA A 248 -16.43 2.12 -8.92
N LEU A 249 -17.30 2.99 -8.40
CA LEU A 249 -17.46 4.36 -8.91
C LEU A 249 -16.17 5.19 -8.74
N LEU A 250 -15.50 5.05 -7.59
CA LEU A 250 -14.20 5.69 -7.34
C LEU A 250 -13.10 5.11 -8.24
N LEU A 251 -13.07 3.80 -8.47
CA LEU A 251 -12.13 3.16 -9.41
C LEU A 251 -12.35 3.62 -10.87
N VAL A 252 -13.61 3.82 -11.29
CA VAL A 252 -13.93 4.42 -12.60
C VAL A 252 -13.42 5.86 -12.70
N LEU A 253 -13.53 6.66 -11.64
CA LEU A 253 -12.89 7.99 -11.59
C LEU A 253 -11.35 7.87 -11.69
N ALA A 254 -10.73 6.98 -10.94
CA ALA A 254 -9.28 6.77 -10.97
C ALA A 254 -8.77 6.32 -12.36
N VAL A 255 -9.51 5.47 -13.06
CA VAL A 255 -9.21 5.10 -14.46
C VAL A 255 -9.39 6.28 -15.40
N ARG A 256 -10.43 7.10 -15.24
CA ARG A 256 -10.64 8.34 -16.02
C ARG A 256 -9.55 9.40 -15.80
N LEU A 257 -8.91 9.42 -14.62
CA LEU A 257 -7.76 10.28 -14.35
C LEU A 257 -6.45 9.82 -15.03
N ARG A 258 -6.37 8.58 -15.54
CA ARG A 258 -5.14 7.99 -16.12
C ARG A 258 -4.48 8.81 -17.23
N PRO A 259 -5.19 9.40 -18.22
CA PRO A 259 -4.59 10.29 -19.23
C PRO A 259 -4.03 11.59 -18.65
N GLY A 260 -4.32 11.89 -17.38
CA GLY A 260 -3.82 13.05 -16.67
C GLY A 260 -2.38 12.91 -16.13
N PHE A 261 -1.81 11.70 -16.15
CA PHE A 261 -0.46 11.40 -15.63
C PHE A 261 0.57 11.28 -16.74
N ALA A 262 1.85 11.49 -16.40
CA ALA A 262 2.95 11.19 -17.30
C ALA A 262 3.02 9.69 -17.64
N THR A 263 3.10 9.38 -18.94
CA THR A 263 3.25 8.02 -19.47
C THR A 263 4.65 7.47 -19.24
N GLU A 264 5.67 8.31 -19.40
CA GLU A 264 7.08 7.95 -19.30
C GLU A 264 7.75 8.75 -18.18
N VAL A 265 7.81 8.15 -17.00
CA VAL A 265 8.68 8.59 -15.91
C VAL A 265 9.64 7.45 -15.63
N VAL A 266 10.87 7.58 -16.15
CA VAL A 266 12.01 6.81 -15.66
C VAL A 266 12.31 7.34 -14.26
N PRO A 267 12.22 6.51 -13.19
CA PRO A 267 12.61 6.96 -11.87
C PRO A 267 14.11 7.24 -11.88
N ASP A 268 14.52 8.46 -11.52
CA ASP A 268 15.94 8.81 -11.41
C ASP A 268 16.60 8.01 -10.26
N LEU A 269 17.21 6.88 -10.63
CA LEU A 269 17.92 5.95 -9.74
C LEU A 269 19.35 6.41 -9.40
N SER A 270 19.88 7.48 -10.03
CA SER A 270 21.27 7.95 -9.84
C SER A 270 21.60 8.39 -8.40
N ARG A 271 20.57 8.52 -7.56
CA ARG A 271 20.66 8.92 -6.15
C ARG A 271 20.41 7.77 -5.16
N LEU A 272 20.31 6.53 -5.64
CA LEU A 272 20.46 5.36 -4.77
C LEU A 272 21.96 5.08 -4.58
N PRO A 273 22.43 4.70 -3.38
CA PRO A 273 23.79 4.23 -3.22
C PRO A 273 24.09 3.07 -4.18
N ALA A 274 25.23 3.11 -4.85
CA ALA A 274 25.69 2.00 -5.67
C ALA A 274 25.81 0.73 -4.79
N PRO A 275 25.52 -0.47 -5.32
CA PRO A 275 25.80 -1.71 -4.62
C PRO A 275 27.28 -1.75 -4.24
N GLN A 276 27.59 -1.85 -2.95
CA GLN A 276 28.96 -1.96 -2.46
C GLN A 276 29.51 -3.33 -2.85
N ILE A 277 30.16 -3.40 -4.01
CA ILE A 277 31.04 -4.52 -4.35
C ILE A 277 32.18 -4.51 -3.33
N PRO A 278 32.41 -5.59 -2.56
CA PRO A 278 33.50 -5.61 -1.59
C PRO A 278 34.86 -5.53 -2.28
N VAL A 279 35.51 -4.36 -2.21
CA VAL A 279 36.87 -4.16 -2.69
C VAL A 279 37.83 -4.80 -1.68
N GLY A 280 38.01 -6.11 -1.82
CA GLY A 280 38.77 -6.95 -0.88
C GLY A 280 39.57 -8.07 -1.57
N GLY A 281 39.88 -7.92 -2.86
CA GLY A 281 40.83 -8.79 -3.56
C GLY A 281 42.26 -8.33 -3.26
N ALA A 282 43.04 -9.14 -2.52
CA ALA A 282 44.44 -8.82 -2.25
C ALA A 282 45.28 -8.98 -3.51
N VAL A 283 46.09 -7.96 -3.82
CA VAL A 283 47.10 -8.01 -4.89
C VAL A 283 48.37 -8.65 -4.33
N PRO A 284 48.91 -9.73 -4.92
CA PRO A 284 50.19 -10.30 -4.50
C PRO A 284 51.36 -9.37 -4.92
N PRO A 285 52.46 -9.32 -4.15
CA PRO A 285 53.56 -8.40 -4.42
C PRO A 285 54.37 -8.79 -5.66
N GLU A 286 54.85 -7.78 -6.40
CA GLU A 286 55.81 -7.98 -7.49
C GLU A 286 57.14 -8.51 -6.97
N SER A 287 57.70 -9.52 -7.64
CA SER A 287 59.09 -9.94 -7.49
C SER A 287 59.79 -9.79 -8.85
N GLY A 288 60.60 -8.74 -8.98
CA GLY A 288 61.16 -8.34 -10.27
C GLY A 288 62.37 -9.18 -10.69
N VAL A 289 62.35 -9.68 -11.92
CA VAL A 289 63.53 -10.10 -12.69
C VAL A 289 63.33 -9.64 -14.14
N LEU A 290 64.27 -8.86 -14.67
CA LEU A 290 64.38 -8.55 -16.10
C LEU A 290 65.34 -9.55 -16.76
N PRO A 291 65.09 -9.90 -18.03
CA PRO A 291 66.17 -10.10 -18.99
C PRO A 291 66.05 -9.19 -20.23
N GLU A 292 67.17 -9.03 -20.92
CA GLU A 292 67.34 -8.18 -22.11
C GLU A 292 66.81 -8.86 -23.40
N GLY A 293 66.60 -8.10 -24.49
CA GLY A 293 66.27 -8.69 -25.79
C GLY A 293 65.75 -7.75 -26.89
N ASP A 294 66.67 -7.10 -27.60
CA ASP A 294 66.61 -6.62 -29.00
C ASP A 294 65.50 -5.70 -29.55
N VAL A 295 65.92 -4.87 -30.52
CA VAL A 295 65.12 -3.89 -31.28
C VAL A 295 65.47 -4.02 -32.78
N PRO A 296 64.49 -3.92 -33.69
CA PRO A 296 64.72 -3.09 -34.87
C PRO A 296 63.53 -2.20 -35.28
N LEU A 297 63.86 -0.97 -35.68
CA LEU A 297 62.94 0.09 -36.12
C LEU A 297 62.29 -0.12 -37.51
N LYS A 298 61.12 0.52 -37.69
CA LYS A 298 60.69 1.31 -38.87
C LYS A 298 59.50 2.21 -38.42
N ARG A 299 59.47 3.55 -38.54
CA ARG A 299 59.51 4.45 -39.74
C ARG A 299 58.43 4.08 -40.77
N ASP A 300 57.46 4.95 -41.12
CA ASP A 300 57.63 6.17 -41.93
C ASP A 300 56.54 7.27 -41.68
N VAL A 301 56.87 8.55 -41.91
CA VAL A 301 56.09 9.81 -41.67
C VAL A 301 56.73 10.98 -42.49
N PRO A 302 56.06 12.09 -42.92
CA PRO A 302 54.62 12.40 -43.03
C PRO A 302 54.16 12.36 -44.52
N PRO A 303 53.95 13.42 -45.37
CA PRO A 303 53.96 14.90 -45.23
C PRO A 303 52.62 15.64 -45.50
N ASP A 304 52.36 16.65 -44.66
CA ASP A 304 51.79 18.01 -44.85
C ASP A 304 50.80 18.39 -45.98
N ALA A 305 49.72 19.07 -45.57
CA ALA A 305 49.18 20.27 -46.22
C ALA A 305 48.43 21.15 -45.19
N VAL A 306 48.63 22.47 -45.21
CA VAL A 306 48.00 23.47 -44.30
C VAL A 306 47.56 24.69 -45.12
N ASP A 307 46.33 25.15 -44.90
CA ASP A 307 45.82 26.55 -44.98
C ASP A 307 44.37 26.51 -44.43
N GLU A 308 43.97 27.32 -43.45
CA GLU A 308 43.67 28.77 -43.45
C GLU A 308 42.31 29.15 -44.09
N GLY A 309 41.63 30.17 -43.52
CA GLY A 309 40.28 30.66 -43.91
C GLY A 309 40.33 32.10 -44.47
N PRO A 310 39.30 32.97 -44.33
CA PRO A 310 37.92 32.79 -43.81
C PRO A 310 36.89 32.74 -44.98
N THR A 311 35.68 33.36 -45.12
CA THR A 311 34.87 34.37 -44.38
C THR A 311 33.38 34.30 -44.82
N PRO A 312 32.37 34.60 -43.97
CA PRO A 312 31.00 34.97 -44.41
C PRO A 312 30.97 36.39 -45.06
N PRO A 313 29.89 36.94 -45.66
CA PRO A 313 28.46 36.74 -45.32
C PRO A 313 27.41 36.88 -46.48
N GLN A 314 26.14 37.09 -46.08
CA GLN A 314 24.95 37.58 -46.81
C GLN A 314 24.02 36.52 -47.45
N GLY A 315 22.71 36.71 -47.21
CA GLY A 315 21.61 35.79 -47.48
C GLY A 315 20.49 36.01 -46.48
#